data_AF-A0A2T0Q3L5-F1
#
_entry.id   AF-A0A2T0Q3L5-F1
#
_cell.length_a   1.000
_cell.length_b   1.000
_cell.length_c   1.000
_cell.angle_alpha   90.00
_cell.angle_beta   90.00
_cell.angle_gamma   90.00
#
_symmetry.space_group_name_H-M   'P 1'
#
loop_
_entity.id
_entity.type
_entity.pdbx_description
1 polymer ?
#
loop_
_entity_poly.entity_id
_entity_poly.type
_entity_poly.pdbx_seq_one_letter_code
_entity_poly.pdbx_strand_id
1 'polypeptide(L)' 'MLNLRKVYLIVDKSNTAAIHVYEKCGFRHEAELIEEFFGNGSYHNALRMCMFQSEFFEANRRID' A
#
# COMPACT_ATOMS: atom_id res chain seq x y z
N MET A 1 -15.70 11.79 12.74
CA MET A 1 -15.57 11.15 11.41
C MET A 1 -14.34 11.71 10.71
N LEU A 2 -13.49 10.84 10.15
CA LEU A 2 -12.30 11.26 9.39
C LEU A 2 -12.64 11.30 7.88
N ASN A 3 -12.49 12.45 7.23
CA ASN A 3 -12.70 12.63 5.78
C ASN A 3 -11.36 12.51 5.03
N LEU A 4 -10.73 11.33 5.10
CA LEU A 4 -9.44 11.10 4.45
C LEU A 4 -9.64 10.93 2.95
N ARG A 5 -8.95 11.74 2.15
CA ARG A 5 -8.94 11.61 0.69
C ARG A 5 -8.17 10.39 0.22
N LYS A 6 -7.16 9.98 0.98
CA LYS A 6 -6.19 8.94 0.64
C LYS A 6 -5.66 8.28 1.90
N VAL A 7 -5.49 6.97 1.84
CA VAL A 7 -4.73 6.18 2.82
C VAL A 7 -3.52 5.57 2.13
N TYR A 8 -2.44 5.37 2.87
CA TYR A 8 -1.22 4.76 2.35
C TYR A 8 -0.58 3.86 3.40
N LEU A 9 0.26 2.96 2.90
CA LEU A 9 1.11 2.08 3.70
C LEU A 9 2.49 1.98 3.06
N ILE A 10 3.45 1.52 3.84
CA ILE A 10 4.82 1.22 3.40
C ILE A 10 5.09 -0.24 3.74
N VAL A 11 5.64 -0.99 2.80
CA VAL A 11 5.96 -2.41 2.96
C VAL A 11 7.35 -2.69 2.40
N ASP A 12 8.10 -3.59 3.01
CA ASP A 12 9.36 -4.10 2.44
C ASP A 12 9.11 -4.68 1.04
N LYS A 13 9.91 -4.27 0.04
CA LYS A 13 9.78 -4.76 -1.34
C LYS A 13 9.92 -6.29 -1.43
N SER A 14 10.68 -6.91 -0.53
CA SER A 14 10.86 -8.36 -0.46
C SER A 14 9.65 -9.11 0.11
N ASN A 15 8.73 -8.42 0.82
CA ASN A 15 7.56 -9.04 1.45
C ASN A 15 6.40 -9.19 0.46
N THR A 16 6.59 -10.07 -0.53
CA THR A 16 5.62 -10.36 -1.58
C THR A 16 4.27 -10.83 -1.06
N ALA A 17 4.25 -11.53 0.08
CA ALA A 17 3.01 -11.97 0.73
C ALA A 17 2.15 -10.79 1.21
N ALA A 18 2.75 -9.81 1.88
CA ALA A 18 2.03 -8.60 2.32
C ALA A 18 1.58 -7.76 1.12
N ILE A 19 2.45 -7.56 0.12
CA ILE A 19 2.12 -6.85 -1.12
C ILE A 19 0.88 -7.44 -1.78
N HIS A 20 0.84 -8.76 -1.98
CA HIS A 20 -0.30 -9.47 -2.58
C HIS A 20 -1.60 -9.29 -1.79
N VAL A 21 -1.53 -9.28 -0.46
CA VAL A 21 -2.70 -9.00 0.38
C VAL A 21 -3.19 -7.57 0.19
N TYR A 22 -2.29 -6.58 0.17
CA TYR A 22 -2.66 -5.19 -0.03
C TYR A 22 -3.25 -4.92 -1.42
N GLU A 23 -2.70 -5.54 -2.47
CA GLU A 23 -3.27 -5.49 -3.82
C GLU A 23 -4.69 -6.06 -3.86
N LYS A 24 -4.94 -7.20 -3.20
CA LYS A 24 -6.29 -7.77 -3.07
C LYS A 24 -7.25 -6.88 -2.31
N CYS A 25 -6.76 -6.12 -1.33
CA CYS A 25 -7.56 -5.12 -0.64
C CYS A 25 -7.83 -3.87 -1.49
N GLY A 26 -7.20 -3.72 -2.66
CA GLY A 26 -7.39 -2.61 -3.58
C GLY A 26 -6.36 -1.48 -3.43
N PHE A 27 -5.27 -1.70 -2.69
CA PHE A 27 -4.14 -0.77 -2.68
C PHE A 27 -3.34 -0.90 -3.98
N ARG A 28 -2.89 0.24 -4.53
CA ARG A 28 -2.03 0.30 -5.71
C ARG A 28 -0.64 0.81 -5.38
N HIS A 29 0.35 0.36 -6.16
CA HIS A 29 1.73 0.82 -6.04
C HIS A 29 1.80 2.31 -6.38
N GLU A 30 2.38 3.11 -5.49
CA GLU A 30 2.55 4.55 -5.68
C GLU A 30 4.02 4.90 -5.97
N ALA A 31 4.94 4.32 -5.21
CA ALA A 31 6.37 4.57 -5.35
C ALA A 31 7.19 3.40 -4.80
N GLU A 32 8.43 3.28 -5.28
CA GLU A 32 9.49 2.53 -4.63
C GLU A 32 10.44 3.52 -3.95
N LEU A 33 10.65 3.32 -2.65
CA LEU A 33 11.54 4.09 -1.80
C LEU A 33 12.87 3.33 -1.72
N ILE A 34 13.95 3.95 -2.20
CA ILE A 34 15.26 3.32 -2.35
C ILE A 34 16.00 3.41 -1.01
N GLU A 35 16.50 2.27 -0.52
CA GLU A 35 17.25 2.18 0.75
C GLU A 35 16.53 2.84 1.95
N GLU A 36 15.19 2.74 1.98
CA GLU A 36 14.32 3.44 2.93
C GLU A 36 14.58 3.03 4.39
N PHE A 37 14.94 1.77 4.63
CA PHE A 37 15.21 1.29 5.99
C PHE A 37 16.37 0.29 6.04
N PHE A 38 17.06 0.31 7.19
CA PHE A 38 18.16 -0.61 7.50
C PHE A 38 17.65 -1.75 8.40
N GLY A 39 17.88 -2.99 8.00
CA GLY A 39 17.46 -4.18 8.74
C GLY A 39 18.22 -5.42 8.27
N ASN A 40 18.38 -6.42 9.15
CA ASN A 40 19.12 -7.65 8.82
C ASN A 40 20.52 -7.42 8.21
N GLY A 41 21.19 -6.31 8.57
CA GLY A 41 22.53 -5.98 8.12
C GLY A 41 22.63 -5.33 6.73
N SER A 42 21.52 -4.99 6.08
CA SER A 42 21.51 -4.28 4.79
C SER A 42 20.43 -3.21 4.73
N TYR A 43 20.58 -2.28 3.79
CA TYR A 43 19.49 -1.39 3.41
C TYR A 43 18.49 -2.12 2.50
N HIS A 44 17.22 -1.80 2.65
CA HIS A 44 16.12 -2.41 1.91
C HIS A 44 15.28 -1.33 1.25
N ASN A 45 14.80 -1.63 0.05
CA ASN A 45 13.81 -0.80 -0.61
C ASN A 45 12.43 -1.08 -0.01
N ALA A 46 11.61 -0.04 0.08
CA ALA A 46 10.22 -0.16 0.49
C ALA A 46 9.29 0.20 -0.68
N LEU A 47 8.12 -0.42 -0.74
CA LEU A 47 7.05 0.00 -1.60
C LEU A 47 6.06 0.85 -0.80
N ARG A 48 5.77 2.04 -1.32
CA ARG A 48 4.64 2.84 -0.89
C ARG A 48 3.43 2.44 -1.72
N MET A 49 2.37 2.01 -1.04
CA MET A 49 1.09 1.70 -1.69
C MET A 49 0.00 2.60 -1.14
N CYS A 50 -1.02 2.90 -1.95
CA CYS A 50 -2.11 3.78 -1.54
C CYS A 50 -3.47 3.37 -2.08
N MET A 51 -4.52 3.92 -1.47
CA MET A 51 -5.90 3.82 -1.94
C MET A 51 -6.58 5.17 -1.73
N PHE A 52 -7.33 5.61 -2.73
CA PHE A 52 -8.12 6.83 -2.69
C PHE A 52 -9.55 6.55 -2.22
N GLN A 53 -10.14 7.55 -1.58
CA GLN A 53 -11.51 7.51 -1.10
C GLN A 53 -12.52 7.13 -2.20
N SER A 54 -12.31 7.63 -3.43
CA SER A 54 -13.17 7.31 -4.58
C SER A 54 -13.11 5.83 -4.95
N GLU A 55 -11.91 5.24 -4.96
CA GLU A 55 -11.69 3.82 -5.28
C GLU A 55 -12.34 2.93 -4.22
N PHE A 56 -12.22 3.30 -2.94
CA PHE A 56 -12.88 2.59 -1.84
C PHE A 56 -14.41 2.61 -1.96
N PHE A 57 -15.00 3.77 -2.21
CA PHE A 57 -16.47 3.87 -2.36
C PHE A 57 -17.01 3.24 -3.64
N GLU A 58 -16.19 3.15 -4.69
CA GLU A 58 -16.57 2.41 -5.91
C GLU A 58 -16.56 0.90 -5.66
N ALA A 59 -15.52 0.37 -5.00
CA ALA A 59 -15.41 -1.05 -4.69
C ALA A 59 -16.57 -1.53 -3.80
N ASN A 60 -16.96 -0.75 -2.79
CA ASN A 60 -18.06 -1.10 -1.90
C ASN A 60 -19.45 -0.96 -2.54
N ARG A 61 -19.59 -0.17 -3.61
CA ARG A 61 -20.85 -0.04 -4.35
C ARG A 61 -21.18 -1.24 -5.23
N ARG A 62 -20.21 -2.14 -5.48
CA ARG A 62 -20.40 -3.35 -6.30
C ARG A 62 -20.88 -4.56 -5.49
N ILE A 63 -21.07 -4.40 -4.18
CA ILE A 63 -21.46 -5.47 -3.24
C ILE A 63 -22.98 -5.38 -2.92
N ASP A 64 -23.66 -4.33 -3.39
CA ASP A 64 -25.12 -4.16 -3.38
C ASP A 64 -25.73 -4.61 -4.72
#